data_AF-A0A2S9FPZ1-F1
#
_entry.id   AF-A0A2S9FPZ1-F1
#
_cell.length_a   1.000
_cell.length_b   1.000
_cell.length_c   1.000
_cell.angle_alpha   90.00
_cell.angle_beta   90.00
_cell.angle_gamma   90.00
#
_symmetry.space_group_name_H-M   'P 1'
#
loop_
_entity.id
_entity.type
_entity.pdbx_description
1 polymer ?
#
loop_
_entity_poly.entity_id
_entity_poly.type
_entity_poly.pdbx_seq_one_letter_code
_entity_poly.pdbx_strand_id
1 'polypeptide(L)'
;QIAMSKAGMQAMSEIWLMYYELIKQRRDHPQDDMISELIAAEVEREDGSTTRLDDSEIAGFATLLGGAGAETVTKLVGSAVVTFGRHPDQWQQLLDDRSKVAVAIE
;
A
#
# COMPACT_ATOMS: atom_id res chain seq x y z
N GLN A 1 0.40 -25.13 -4.17
CA GLN A 1 1.04 -23.94 -3.57
C GLN A 1 2.40 -23.77 -4.20
N ILE A 2 2.66 -22.66 -4.88
CA ILE A 2 4.03 -22.33 -5.30
C ILE A 2 4.75 -21.93 -4.02
N ALA A 3 5.75 -22.70 -3.60
CA ALA A 3 6.56 -22.34 -2.45
C ALA A 3 7.34 -21.06 -2.77
N MET A 4 7.35 -20.11 -1.85
CA MET A 4 8.16 -18.90 -2.01
C MET A 4 9.63 -19.27 -2.19
N SER A 5 10.28 -18.62 -3.15
CA SER A 5 11.72 -18.77 -3.35
C SER A 5 12.49 -18.21 -2.16
N LYS A 6 13.74 -18.67 -1.97
CA LYS A 6 14.66 -18.10 -0.96
C LYS A 6 14.80 -16.58 -1.12
N ALA A 7 14.88 -16.11 -2.36
CA ALA A 7 14.93 -14.68 -2.68
C ALA A 7 13.63 -13.96 -2.26
N GLY A 8 12.46 -14.57 -2.47
CA GLY A 8 11.18 -14.00 -2.04
C GLY A 8 11.04 -13.92 -0.52
N MET A 9 11.51 -14.93 0.22
CA MET A 9 11.58 -14.87 1.69
C MET A 9 12.50 -13.75 2.16
N GLN A 10 13.69 -13.63 1.55
CA GLN A 10 14.65 -12.58 1.90
C GLN A 10 14.07 -11.19 1.64
N ALA A 11 13.47 -10.95 0.48
CA ALA A 11 12.86 -9.67 0.13
C ALA A 11 11.75 -9.27 1.10
N MET A 12 10.89 -10.20 1.52
CA MET A 12 9.85 -9.89 2.51
C MET A 12 10.43 -9.56 3.88
N SER A 13 11.48 -10.26 4.32
CA SER A 13 12.17 -9.93 5.57
C SER A 13 12.80 -8.54 5.50
N GLU A 14 13.43 -8.17 4.39
CA GLU A 14 14.04 -6.85 4.18
C GLU A 14 12.99 -5.73 4.21
N ILE A 15 11.84 -5.91 3.55
CA ILE A 15 10.74 -4.95 3.56
C ILE A 15 10.17 -4.78 4.98
N TRP A 16 9.95 -5.88 5.68
CA TRP A 16 9.43 -5.83 7.06
C TRP A 16 10.40 -5.09 7.99
N LEU A 17 11.71 -5.37 7.89
CA LEU A 17 12.74 -4.71 8.68
C LEU A 17 12.81 -3.20 8.38
N MET A 18 12.73 -2.82 7.10
CA MET A 18 12.66 -1.42 6.70
C MET A 18 11.47 -0.70 7.34
N TYR A 19 10.27 -1.29 7.32
CA TYR A 19 9.11 -0.69 7.99
C TYR A 19 9.27 -0.64 9.50
N TYR A 20 9.80 -1.70 10.12
CA TYR A 20 10.06 -1.75 11.55
C TYR A 20 11.01 -0.61 11.98
N GLU A 21 12.09 -0.38 11.24
CA GLU A 21 13.01 0.73 11.49
C GLU A 21 12.35 2.10 11.31
N LEU A 22 11.51 2.26 10.28
CA LEU A 22 10.74 3.49 10.06
C LEU A 22 9.78 3.77 11.23
N ILE A 23 9.10 2.75 11.75
CA ILE A 23 8.17 2.89 12.88
C ILE A 23 8.91 3.37 14.13
N LYS A 24 10.10 2.83 14.41
CA LYS A 24 10.93 3.31 15.54
C LYS A 24 11.28 4.79 15.38
N GLN A 25 11.67 5.21 14.17
CA GLN A 25 11.93 6.63 13.89
C GLN A 25 10.69 7.50 14.09
N ARG A 26 9.50 7.02 13.69
CA ARG A 26 8.23 7.74 13.87
C ARG A 26 7.73 7.78 15.31
N ARG A 27 8.11 6.82 16.16
CA ARG A 27 7.85 6.91 17.60
C ARG A 27 8.63 8.05 18.24
N ASP A 28 9.90 8.21 17.88
CA ASP A 28 10.75 9.27 18.42
C ASP A 28 10.43 10.63 17.78
N HIS A 29 10.06 10.63 16.51
CA HIS A 29 9.76 11.81 15.71
C HIS A 29 8.48 11.62 14.87
N PRO A 30 7.29 11.77 15.48
CA PRO A 30 6.02 11.66 14.78
C PRO A 30 5.90 12.64 13.61
N GLN A 31 5.23 12.22 12.54
CA GLN A 31 4.96 13.03 11.34
C GLN A 31 3.46 13.00 11.01
N ASP A 32 3.06 13.79 10.01
CA ASP A 32 1.71 13.75 9.44
C ASP A 32 1.63 12.62 8.40
N ASP A 33 1.66 11.37 8.88
CA ASP A 33 1.60 10.18 8.04
C ASP A 33 0.86 9.01 8.70
N MET A 34 0.47 8.04 7.86
CA MET A 34 -0.27 6.85 8.29
C MET A 34 0.45 6.05 9.38
N ILE A 35 1.78 5.99 9.37
CA ILE A 35 2.53 5.23 10.38
C ILE A 35 2.42 5.91 11.75
N SER A 36 2.53 7.24 11.79
CA SER A 36 2.38 8.02 13.01
C SER A 36 0.95 7.94 13.57
N GLU A 37 -0.06 7.93 12.69
CA GLU A 37 -1.46 7.69 13.07
C GLU A 37 -1.66 6.28 13.65
N LEU A 38 -1.10 5.24 13.02
CA LEU A 38 -1.18 3.86 13.52
C LEU A 38 -0.47 3.68 14.88
N ILE A 39 0.62 4.41 15.12
CA ILE A 39 1.31 4.43 16.43
C ILE A 39 0.42 5.02 17.52
N ALA A 40 -0.38 6.03 17.19
CA ALA A 40 -1.29 6.70 18.13
C ALA A 40 -2.61 5.95 18.32
N ALA A 41 -2.97 5.06 17.39
CA ALA A 41 -4.23 4.32 17.40
C ALA A 41 -4.39 3.39 18.61
N GLU A 42 -5.59 3.38 19.16
CA GLU A 42 -6.03 2.45 20.19
C GLU A 42 -6.98 1.42 19.58
N VAL A 43 -6.77 0.15 19.90
CA VAL A 43 -7.53 -0.99 19.39
C VAL A 43 -8.09 -1.82 20.55
N GLU A 44 -9.34 -2.27 20.40
CA GLU A 44 -9.96 -3.23 21.30
C GLU A 44 -9.44 -4.64 20.99
N ARG A 45 -8.99 -5.34 22.02
CA ARG A 45 -8.50 -6.72 21.97
C ARG A 45 -9.65 -7.68 22.27
N GLU A 46 -9.47 -8.95 21.94
CA GLU A 46 -10.50 -9.99 22.15
C GLU A 46 -10.91 -10.17 23.61
N ASP A 47 -10.04 -9.81 24.56
CA ASP A 47 -10.32 -9.83 26.00
C ASP A 47 -11.07 -8.59 26.50
N GLY A 48 -11.47 -7.68 25.59
CA GLY A 48 -12.14 -6.42 25.89
C GLY A 48 -11.21 -5.31 26.39
N SER A 49 -9.90 -5.54 26.45
CA SER A 49 -8.93 -4.50 26.78
C SER A 49 -8.70 -3.56 25.58
N THR A 50 -8.44 -2.29 25.87
CA THR A 50 -8.00 -1.32 24.85
C THR A 50 -6.49 -1.13 24.98
N THR A 51 -5.76 -1.33 23.89
CA THR A 51 -4.30 -1.20 23.86
C THR A 51 -3.86 -0.52 22.57
N ARG A 52 -2.59 -0.11 22.49
CA ARG A 52 -2.02 0.40 21.23
C ARG A 52 -1.38 -0.72 20.43
N LEU A 53 -1.21 -0.47 19.14
CA LEU A 53 -0.45 -1.36 18.27
C LEU A 53 1.03 -1.34 18.63
N ASP A 54 1.64 -2.52 18.68
CA ASP A 54 3.08 -2.66 18.79
C ASP A 54 3.80 -2.49 17.43
N ASP A 55 5.12 -2.36 17.47
CA ASP A 55 5.92 -2.10 16.27
C ASP A 55 5.85 -3.24 15.25
N SER A 56 5.71 -4.48 15.71
CA SER A 56 5.61 -5.66 14.84
C SER A 56 4.24 -5.71 14.16
N GLU A 57 3.17 -5.39 14.88
CA GLU A 57 1.81 -5.30 14.34
C GLU A 57 1.74 -4.24 13.24
N ILE A 58 2.28 -3.05 13.49
CA ILE A 58 2.31 -1.97 12.50
C ILE A 58 3.20 -2.36 11.31
N ALA A 59 4.38 -2.94 11.54
CA ALA A 59 5.26 -3.38 10.46
C ALA A 59 4.63 -4.48 9.59
N GLY A 60 3.91 -5.42 10.20
CA GLY A 60 3.15 -6.45 9.51
C GLY A 60 2.06 -5.85 8.62
N PHE A 61 1.28 -4.92 9.16
CA PHE A 61 0.23 -4.22 8.42
C PHE A 61 0.79 -3.35 7.27
N ALA A 62 1.86 -2.61 7.52
CA ALA A 62 2.53 -1.79 6.50
C ALA A 62 3.13 -2.66 5.37
N THR A 63 3.71 -3.82 5.71
CA THR A 63 4.22 -4.78 4.73
C THR A 63 3.09 -5.33 3.86
N LEU A 64 1.95 -5.68 4.46
CA LEU A 64 0.76 -6.14 3.75
C LEU A 64 0.24 -5.08 2.76
N LEU A 65 0.06 -3.83 3.22
CA LEU A 65 -0.41 -2.74 2.36
C LEU A 65 0.59 -2.40 1.24
N GLY A 66 1.88 -2.35 1.58
CA GLY A 66 2.94 -2.09 0.62
C GLY A 66 2.97 -3.13 -0.50
N GLY A 67 2.86 -4.42 -0.17
CA GLY A 67 2.78 -5.48 -1.16
C GLY A 67 1.51 -5.39 -2.02
N ALA A 68 0.34 -5.21 -1.38
CA ALA A 68 -0.95 -5.17 -2.09
C ALA A 68 -1.06 -3.98 -3.07
N GLY A 69 -0.61 -2.80 -2.65
CA GLY A 69 -0.67 -1.58 -3.47
C GLY A 69 0.38 -1.55 -4.58
N ALA A 70 1.57 -2.11 -4.36
CA ALA A 70 2.67 -2.05 -5.33
C ALA A 70 2.34 -2.81 -6.62
N GLU A 71 1.72 -3.98 -6.55
CA GLU A 71 1.42 -4.77 -7.75
C GLU A 71 0.17 -4.26 -8.49
N THR A 72 -0.91 -4.02 -7.76
CA THR A 72 -2.24 -3.74 -8.34
C THR A 72 -2.27 -2.40 -9.09
N VAL A 73 -1.82 -1.32 -8.45
CA VAL A 73 -1.83 0.03 -9.05
C VAL A 73 -0.82 0.12 -10.20
N THR A 74 0.37 -0.48 -10.04
CA THR A 74 1.36 -0.53 -11.13
C THR A 74 0.79 -1.24 -12.36
N LYS A 75 0.11 -2.37 -12.15
CA LYS A 75 -0.53 -3.11 -13.23
C LYS A 75 -1.67 -2.32 -13.86
N LEU A 76 -2.53 -1.68 -13.06
CA LEU A 76 -3.62 -0.84 -13.55
C LEU A 76 -3.08 0.28 -14.45
N VAL A 77 -2.12 1.08 -13.96
CA VAL A 77 -1.54 2.19 -14.72
C VAL A 77 -0.85 1.70 -15.99
N GLY A 78 -0.05 0.62 -15.89
CA GLY A 78 0.61 0.03 -17.05
C GLY A 78 -0.39 -0.47 -18.10
N SER A 79 -1.46 -1.15 -17.67
CA SER A 79 -2.53 -1.60 -18.56
C SER A 79 -3.31 -0.44 -19.17
N ALA A 80 -3.60 0.63 -18.42
CA ALA A 80 -4.31 1.79 -18.93
C ALA A 80 -3.58 2.45 -20.11
N VAL A 81 -2.26 2.63 -20.00
CA VAL A 81 -1.43 3.19 -21.10
C VAL A 81 -1.51 2.33 -22.35
N VAL A 82 -1.40 1.00 -22.22
CA VAL A 82 -1.51 0.08 -23.36
C VAL A 82 -2.90 0.12 -23.98
N THR A 83 -3.95 0.14 -23.15
CA THR A 83 -5.35 0.16 -23.59
C THR A 83 -5.67 1.45 -24.35
N PHE A 84 -5.33 2.62 -23.82
CA PHE A 84 -5.56 3.87 -24.55
C PHE A 84 -4.70 4.02 -25.80
N GLY A 85 -3.48 3.47 -25.80
CA GLY A 85 -2.66 3.40 -27.01
C GLY A 85 -3.30 2.57 -28.13
N ARG A 86 -4.09 1.54 -27.78
CA ARG A 86 -4.86 0.72 -28.75
C ARG A 86 -6.21 1.34 -29.15
N HIS A 87 -6.74 2.25 -28.35
CA HIS A 87 -8.05 2.89 -28.52
C HIS A 87 -7.93 4.43 -28.44
N PRO A 88 -7.27 5.08 -29.41
CA PRO A 88 -6.97 6.51 -29.36
C PRO A 88 -8.23 7.40 -29.40
N ASP A 89 -9.33 6.91 -29.99
CA ASP A 89 -10.63 7.57 -29.99
C ASP A 89 -11.22 7.67 -28.57
N GLN A 90 -11.06 6.63 -27.75
CA GLN A 90 -11.48 6.64 -26.35
C GLN A 90 -10.60 7.58 -25.52
N TRP A 91 -9.30 7.63 -25.79
CA TRP A 91 -8.40 8.61 -25.18
C TRP A 91 -8.80 10.05 -25.52
N GLN A 92 -9.14 10.32 -26.78
CA GLN A 92 -9.56 11.65 -27.21
C GLN A 92 -10.83 12.12 -26.48
N GLN A 93 -11.80 11.23 -26.25
CA GLN A 93 -13.00 11.57 -25.48
C GLN A 93 -12.69 12.05 -24.06
N LEU A 94 -11.63 11.53 -23.41
CA LEU A 94 -11.20 11.98 -22.09
C LEU A 94 -10.43 13.30 -22.13
N LEU A 95 -9.77 13.61 -23.25
CA LEU A 95 -9.12 14.91 -23.48
C LEU A 95 -10.17 16.00 -23.71
N ASP A 96 -11.19 15.70 -24.49
CA ASP A 96 -12.28 16.63 -24.83
C ASP A 96 -13.19 16.90 -23.61
N ASP A 97 -13.37 15.91 -22.73
CA ASP A 97 -14.20 16.02 -21.54
C ASP A 97 -13.59 15.28 -20.34
N ARG A 98 -12.96 16.06 -19.44
CA ARG A 98 -12.29 15.53 -18.24
C ARG A 98 -13.27 15.00 -17.20
N SER A 99 -14.57 15.31 -17.28
CA SER A 99 -15.56 14.74 -16.36
C SER A 99 -15.71 13.22 -16.53
N LYS A 100 -15.31 12.68 -17.68
CA LYS A 100 -15.35 11.24 -18.00
C LYS A 100 -14.21 10.42 -17.39
N VAL A 101 -13.17 11.06 -16.85
CA VAL A 101 -11.99 10.33 -16.33
C VAL A 101 -12.36 9.40 -15.18
N ALA A 102 -13.26 9.83 -14.29
CA ALA A 102 -13.63 9.07 -13.10
C ALA A 102 -14.32 7.73 -13.42
N VAL A 103 -14.96 7.60 -14.58
CA VAL A 103 -15.64 6.36 -15.01
C VAL A 103 -14.80 5.51 -15.97
N ALA A 104 -13.62 6.00 -16.36
CA ALA A 104 -12.77 5.32 -17.34
C ALA A 104 -11.66 4.45 -16.69
N ILE A 105 -11.41 4.61 -15.39
CA ILE A 105 -10.37 3.92 -14.63
C ILE A 105 -10.95 3.47 -13.29
N GLU A 106 -10.79 2.20 -12.94
CA GLU A 106 -11.13 1.59 -11.65
C GLU A 106 -9.99 0.69 -11.15
#